data_AF-A0A6I5CKV5-F1
#
_entry.id   AF-A0A6I5CKV5-F1
#
_cell.length_a   1.000
_cell.length_b   1.000
_cell.length_c   1.000
_cell.angle_alpha   90.00
_cell.angle_beta   90.00
_cell.angle_gamma   90.00
#
_symmetry.space_group_name_H-M   'P 1'
#
loop_
_entity.id
_entity.type
_entity.pdbx_description
1 polymer ?
#
loop_
_entity_poly.entity_id
_entity_poly.type
_entity_poly.pdbx_seq_one_letter_code
_entity_poly.pdbx_strand_id
1 'polypeptide(L)' 'MTSPVVLGIESSCDETGVGLVCHGRLLGHALASSMDEHARFGGVVPEIA' A
#
# COMPACT_ATOMS: atom_id res chain seq x y z
N MET A 1 0.07 16.50 25.40
CA MET A 1 -0.93 16.11 24.39
C MET A 1 -0.39 14.89 23.66
N THR A 2 -1.19 13.86 23.44
CA THR A 2 -0.79 12.72 22.60
C THR A 2 -0.81 13.15 21.15
N SER A 3 0.25 12.85 20.40
CA SER A 3 0.26 13.20 18.98
C SER A 3 -0.60 12.27 18.15
N PRO A 4 -1.15 12.79 17.04
CA PRO A 4 -2.05 12.03 16.21
C PRO A 4 -1.36 10.82 15.60
N VAL A 5 -2.14 9.74 15.50
CA VAL A 5 -1.82 8.62 14.62
C VAL A 5 -2.45 8.93 13.27
N VAL A 6 -1.65 8.85 12.21
CA VAL A 6 -2.06 9.07 10.82
C VAL A 6 -2.16 7.72 10.12
N LEU A 7 -3.27 7.48 9.43
CA LEU A 7 -3.45 6.36 8.50
C LEU A 7 -3.17 6.84 7.08
N GLY A 8 -2.17 6.25 6.41
CA GLY A 8 -1.90 6.43 4.99
C GLY A 8 -2.42 5.26 4.17
N ILE A 9 -2.92 5.55 2.97
CA ILE A 9 -3.37 4.58 1.97
C ILE A 9 -2.63 4.89 0.68
N GLU A 10 -2.06 3.88 0.05
CA GLU A 10 -1.36 3.96 -1.23
C GLU A 10 -1.94 2.93 -2.20
N SER A 11 -2.33 3.36 -3.40
CA SER A 11 -3.01 2.50 -4.39
C SER A 11 -2.77 2.98 -5.83
N SER A 12 -1.60 3.56 -6.11
CA SER A 12 -1.32 4.17 -7.42
C SER A 12 -0.88 3.17 -8.51
N CYS A 13 -0.43 1.96 -8.12
CA CYS A 13 0.13 0.96 -9.04
C CYS A 13 -0.45 -0.43 -8.72
N ASP A 14 0.35 -1.49 -8.84
CA ASP A 14 0.02 -2.91 -8.61
C ASP A 14 0.13 -3.34 -7.14
N GLU A 15 0.30 -2.37 -6.24
CA GLU A 15 0.37 -2.58 -4.79
C GLU A 15 -0.67 -1.71 -4.10
N THR A 16 -1.45 -2.32 -3.22
CA THR A 16 -2.30 -1.62 -2.26
C THR A 16 -1.65 -1.66 -0.88
N GLY A 17 -1.28 -0.50 -0.36
CA GLY A 17 -0.58 -0.35 0.91
C GLY A 17 -1.37 0.43 1.96
N VAL A 18 -1.22 0.06 3.23
CA VAL A 18 -1.68 0.84 4.38
C VAL A 18 -0.57 1.01 5.40
N GLY A 19 -0.51 2.18 6.04
CA GLY A 19 0.51 2.49 7.04
C GLY A 19 0.00 3.37 8.17
N LEU A 20 0.46 3.11 9.40
CA LEU A 20 0.17 3.92 10.58
C LEU A 20 1.43 4.67 11.03
N VAL A 21 1.35 5.99 11.13
CA VAL A 21 2.49 6.84 11.53
C VAL A 21 2.12 7.71 12.72
N CYS A 22 3.02 7.85 13.68
CA CYS A 22 2.91 8.82 14.78
C CYS A 22 4.25 9.51 15.00
N HIS A 23 4.27 10.85 14.99
CA HIS A 23 5.49 11.66 15.10
C HIS A 23 6.62 11.25 14.13
N GLY A 24 6.27 10.97 12.87
CA GLY A 24 7.26 10.53 11.87
C GLY A 24 7.81 9.11 12.11
N ARG A 25 7.28 8.36 13.09
CA ARG A 25 7.62 6.95 13.31
C ARG A 25 6.54 6.05 12.73
N LEU A 26 6.96 5.05 11.97
CA LEU A 26 6.09 3.98 11.50
C LEU A 26 5.72 3.07 12.68
N LEU A 27 4.43 2.91 12.91
CA LEU A 27 3.87 2.02 13.93
C LEU A 27 3.57 0.62 13.35
N GLY A 28 3.25 0.57 12.07
CA GLY A 28 2.98 -0.67 11.34
C GLY A 28 2.53 -0.37 9.91
N HIS A 29 2.65 -1.36 9.04
CA HIS A 29 2.16 -1.31 7.67
C HIS A 29 1.70 -2.70 7.21
N ALA A 30 0.88 -2.73 6.16
CA ALA A 30 0.56 -3.93 5.41
C ALA A 30 0.57 -3.60 3.92
N LEU A 31 0.89 -4.60 3.10
CA LEU A 31 0.93 -4.52 1.64
C LEU A 31 0.15 -5.70 1.08
N ALA A 32 -0.69 -5.43 0.09
CA ALA A 32 -1.29 -6.41 -0.80
C ALA A 32 -0.75 -6.15 -2.20
N SER A 33 -0.23 -7.19 -2.86
CA SER A 33 0.32 -7.09 -4.20
C SER A 33 -0.57 -7.82 -5.19
N SER A 34 -0.88 -7.16 -6.30
CA SER A 34 -1.59 -7.71 -7.46
C SER A 34 -0.60 -8.37 -8.45
N MET A 35 0.69 -8.45 -8.14
CA MET A 35 1.73 -8.98 -9.05
C MET A 35 1.43 -10.40 -9.54
N ASP A 36 0.90 -11.28 -8.69
CA ASP A 36 0.53 -12.64 -9.08
C ASP A 36 -0.61 -12.68 -10.12
N GLU A 37 -1.49 -11.68 -10.10
CA GLU A 37 -2.55 -11.52 -11.11
C GLU A 37 -1.99 -11.00 -12.44
N HIS A 38 -1.01 -10.11 -12.38
CA HIS A 38 -0.32 -9.56 -13.55
C HIS A 38 0.70 -10.52 -14.19
N ALA A 39 1.23 -11.48 -13.43
CA ALA A 39 2.24 -12.43 -13.92
C ALA A 39 1.76 -13.23 -15.14
N ARG A 40 0.45 -13.46 -15.27
CA ARG A 40 -0.18 -14.15 -16.41
C ARG A 40 -0.14 -13.35 -17.71
N PHE A 41 0.08 -12.04 -17.63
CA PHE A 41 0.02 -11.09 -18.75
C PHE A 41 1.38 -10.52 -19.13
N GLY A 42 2.45 -10.91 -18.42
CA GLY A 42 3.83 -10.48 -18.73
C GLY A 42 4.15 -9.04 -18.35
N GLY A 43 3.32 -8.41 -17.51
CA GLY A 43 3.48 -7.02 -17.05
C GLY A 43 2.21 -6.51 -16.35
N VAL A 44 2.30 -5.33 -15.75
CA VAL A 44 1.16 -4.67 -15.09
C VAL A 44 0.06 -4.38 -16.11
N VAL A 45 -1.16 -4.79 -15.79
CA VAL A 45 -2.37 -4.51 -16.58
C VAL A 45 -3.20 -3.51 -15.80
N PRO A 46 -3.31 -2.25 -16.23
CA PRO A 46 -3.95 -1.18 -15.45
C PRO A 46 -5.37 -1.50 -14.98
N GLU A 47 -6.12 -2.27 -15.76
CA GLU A 47 -7.50 -2.65 -15.46
C GLU A 47 -7.64 -3.75 -14.39
N ILE A 48 -6.53 -4.37 -13.97
CA ILE A 48 -6.46 -5.48 -12.99
C ILE A 48 -5.67 -5.04 -11.73
N ALA A 49 -5.12 -3.82 -11.73
CA ALA A 49 -4.29 -3.29 -10.66
C ALA A 49 -5.13 -2.88 -9.43
#